data_AF-A0A835I842-F1
#
_entry.id   AF-A0A835I842-F1
#
_cell.length_a   1.000
_cell.length_b   1.000
_cell.length_c   1.000
_cell.angle_alpha   90.00
_cell.angle_beta   90.00
_cell.angle_gamma   90.00
#
_symmetry.space_group_name_H-M   'P 1'
#
loop_
_entity.id
_entity.type
_entity.pdbx_description
1 polymer ?
#
loop_
_entity_poly.entity_id
_entity_poly.type
_entity_poly.pdbx_seq_one_letter_code
_entity_poly.pdbx_strand_id
1 'polypeptide(L)'
;MLLSSLSFSSKTQVKFSAMSIINSELHAFAGNPLKFKSSKPSNDLFSPISALESLKNQLLNNTQQPPSPSFKVLPFKKGRPLATSAATFWHLGWISLADCKAILLDKYENLSENCFVYLGSDESEDVVYWGIDIVGEDGNRELRERGLCFVELRTLMVATDWTDSRAMGDLAIAGHARALLEWHNVSRFCGHCGEKTVPIDAGRRKQCSNEECKKRIYPRVDPVVIMLVIDRENDRALLSRQSRFVPRMWSCLAGFIEPGESLEEAVRRETWEETGIEVGDVVYHSSQPWPGQSMAISIENHIPVKYVVLQVVLI
;
A
#
# COMPACT_ATOMS: atom_id res chain seq x y z
N MET A 1 -50.14 28.39 35.24
CA MET A 1 -51.21 27.50 35.72
C MET A 1 -51.88 26.89 34.50
N LEU A 2 -52.02 25.54 34.49
CA LEU A 2 -52.70 24.68 33.50
C LEU A 2 -51.96 24.58 32.13
N LEU A 3 -51.16 23.55 31.82
CA LEU A 3 -51.38 22.08 31.77
C LEU A 3 -52.66 21.67 31.00
N SER A 4 -52.47 21.23 29.77
CA SER A 4 -53.26 20.13 29.19
C SER A 4 -52.37 19.27 28.29
N SER A 5 -52.37 17.99 28.66
CA SER A 5 -51.63 16.84 28.15
C SER A 5 -52.31 16.19 26.95
N LEU A 6 -51.55 15.77 25.94
CA LEU A 6 -51.97 14.72 25.00
C LEU A 6 -50.81 13.73 24.72
N SER A 7 -50.93 12.58 25.40
CA SER A 7 -50.53 11.21 25.04
C SER A 7 -49.48 11.01 23.93
N PHE A 8 -48.30 10.49 24.31
CA PHE A 8 -47.43 9.72 23.44
C PHE A 8 -47.81 8.24 23.52
N SER A 9 -48.16 7.62 22.38
CA SER A 9 -48.38 6.18 22.27
C SER A 9 -47.45 5.57 21.23
N SER A 10 -46.83 4.46 21.65
CA SER A 10 -46.03 3.44 20.97
C SER A 10 -44.96 3.87 19.95
N LYS A 11 -43.71 3.81 20.43
CA LYS A 11 -42.52 3.59 19.61
C LYS A 11 -42.69 2.32 18.76
N THR A 12 -42.87 2.46 17.46
CA THR A 12 -42.60 1.38 16.52
C THR A 12 -41.08 1.34 16.31
N GLN A 13 -40.40 0.50 17.09
CA GLN A 13 -39.02 0.11 16.78
C GLN A 13 -39.05 -0.66 15.45
N VAL A 14 -38.65 0.00 14.37
CA VAL A 14 -38.22 -0.70 13.16
C VAL A 14 -36.94 -1.44 13.53
N LYS A 15 -37.05 -2.75 13.77
CA LYS A 15 -35.92 -3.65 13.90
C LYS A 15 -35.20 -3.68 12.55
N PHE A 16 -34.11 -2.95 12.44
CA PHE A 16 -33.10 -3.26 11.45
C PHE A 16 -32.57 -4.66 11.78
N SER A 17 -32.90 -5.63 10.93
CA SER A 17 -32.24 -6.93 10.93
C SER A 17 -30.74 -6.67 10.80
N ALA A 18 -29.96 -7.26 11.71
CA ALA A 18 -28.51 -7.14 11.72
C ALA A 18 -27.94 -7.70 10.41
N MET A 19 -27.79 -6.85 9.40
CA MET A 19 -26.75 -7.04 8.40
C MET A 19 -25.44 -7.05 9.17
N SER A 20 -24.64 -8.10 8.95
CA SER A 20 -23.33 -8.25 9.57
C SER A 20 -22.58 -6.92 9.47
N ILE A 21 -22.29 -6.33 10.62
CA ILE A 21 -21.38 -5.20 10.70
C ILE A 21 -20.05 -5.76 10.20
N ILE A 22 -19.72 -5.48 8.94
CA ILE A 22 -18.35 -5.64 8.44
C ILE A 22 -17.55 -4.71 9.34
N ASN A 23 -16.73 -5.28 10.21
CA ASN A 23 -15.93 -4.51 11.16
C ASN A 23 -15.04 -3.57 10.35
N SER A 24 -15.41 -2.29 10.26
CA SER A 24 -14.92 -1.30 9.31
C SER A 24 -13.57 -0.69 9.70
N GLU A 25 -12.86 -1.30 10.65
CA GLU A 25 -11.67 -0.66 11.24
C GLU A 25 -10.41 -0.82 10.39
N LEU A 26 -10.35 -1.78 9.45
CA LEU A 26 -9.15 -2.05 8.66
C LEU A 26 -9.51 -2.28 7.18
N HIS A 27 -9.10 -1.33 6.33
CA HIS A 27 -9.16 -1.49 4.87
C HIS A 27 -7.94 -2.26 4.35
N ALA A 28 -8.07 -3.00 3.26
CA ALA A 28 -6.92 -3.69 2.68
C ALA A 28 -5.85 -2.65 2.30
N PHE A 29 -4.58 -3.00 2.57
CA PHE A 29 -3.42 -2.10 2.43
C PHE A 29 -3.32 -0.95 3.44
N ALA A 30 -4.26 -0.82 4.40
CA ALA A 30 -4.21 0.17 5.46
C ALA A 30 -3.82 -0.45 6.82
N GLY A 31 -3.39 0.39 7.76
CA GLY A 31 -3.10 -0.07 9.13
C GLY A 31 -1.78 -0.85 9.27
N ASN A 32 -0.74 -0.48 8.52
CA ASN A 32 0.58 -1.14 8.60
C ASN A 32 1.06 -1.25 10.07
N PRO A 33 1.23 -2.47 10.61
CA PRO A 33 1.61 -2.70 12.00
C PRO A 33 3.09 -2.41 12.28
N LEU A 34 3.94 -2.37 11.25
CA LEU A 34 5.34 -1.99 11.36
C LEU A 34 5.44 -0.47 11.49
N LYS A 35 5.06 0.07 12.65
CA LYS A 35 5.10 1.49 12.94
C LYS A 35 6.50 1.92 13.37
N PHE A 36 6.91 3.09 12.88
CA PHE A 36 8.11 3.77 13.36
C PHE A 36 7.79 4.58 14.62
N LYS A 37 8.49 4.34 15.72
CA LYS A 37 8.57 5.32 16.81
C LYS A 37 9.63 6.35 16.42
N SER A 38 9.20 7.60 16.21
CA SER A 38 10.12 8.73 16.08
C SER A 38 10.69 9.12 17.46
N SER A 39 11.33 8.20 18.17
CA SER A 39 12.12 8.53 19.35
C SER A 39 13.50 9.00 18.91
N LYS A 40 13.79 10.29 19.12
CA LYS A 40 15.15 10.83 19.04
C LYS A 40 15.92 10.37 20.28
N PRO A 41 16.81 9.38 20.13
CA PRO A 41 18.19 9.57 20.56
C PRO A 41 19.15 9.22 19.41
N SER A 42 20.28 9.92 19.36
CA SER A 42 21.31 9.83 18.33
C SER A 42 22.09 8.51 18.28
N ASN A 43 21.63 7.47 18.97
CA ASN A 43 22.32 6.17 19.10
C ASN A 43 21.37 4.97 18.96
N ASP A 44 20.22 5.18 18.34
CA ASP A 44 19.21 4.14 18.14
C ASP A 44 19.59 3.20 16.99
N LEU A 45 19.90 1.95 17.31
CA LEU A 45 20.21 0.87 16.34
C LEU A 45 19.03 0.58 15.41
N PHE A 46 17.80 0.89 15.84
CA PHE A 46 16.57 0.68 15.06
C PHE A 46 16.20 1.87 14.19
N SER A 47 16.95 2.98 14.28
CA SER A 47 16.76 4.11 13.39
C SER A 47 17.00 3.69 11.93
N PRO A 48 16.27 4.26 10.95
CA PRO A 48 16.44 3.87 9.55
C PRO A 48 17.90 3.98 9.07
N ILE A 49 18.62 5.02 9.49
CA ILE A 49 20.01 5.25 9.09
C ILE A 49 20.93 4.17 9.68
N SER A 50 20.85 3.95 11.01
CA SER A 50 21.64 2.92 11.69
C SER A 50 21.36 1.52 11.15
N ALA A 51 20.09 1.23 10.86
CA ALA A 51 19.67 -0.02 10.28
C ALA A 51 20.25 -0.22 8.87
N LEU A 52 20.28 0.84 8.03
CA LEU A 52 20.86 0.78 6.69
C LEU A 52 22.37 0.54 6.74
N GLU A 53 23.08 1.22 7.64
CA GLU A 53 24.52 1.01 7.84
C GLU A 53 24.81 -0.42 8.32
N SER A 54 24.02 -0.90 9.28
CA SER A 54 24.11 -2.29 9.77
C SER A 54 23.81 -3.30 8.67
N LEU A 55 22.81 -3.05 7.83
CA LEU A 55 22.50 -3.85 6.64
C LEU A 55 23.68 -3.90 5.68
N LYS A 56 24.25 -2.75 5.31
CA LYS A 56 25.43 -2.68 4.43
C LYS A 56 26.62 -3.46 5.00
N ASN A 57 26.91 -3.29 6.29
CA ASN A 57 28.00 -3.99 6.96
C ASN A 57 27.79 -5.50 6.98
N GLN A 58 26.59 -5.97 7.32
CA GLN A 58 26.26 -7.39 7.29
C GLN A 58 26.25 -7.95 5.88
N LEU A 59 25.89 -7.15 4.89
CA LEU A 59 25.93 -7.57 3.50
C LEU A 59 27.38 -7.75 3.01
N LEU A 60 28.29 -6.85 3.39
CA LEU A 60 29.72 -6.87 3.04
C LEU A 60 30.55 -7.90 3.82
N ASN A 61 30.20 -8.16 5.09
CA ASN A 61 30.98 -9.04 5.97
C ASN A 61 30.29 -10.39 6.17
N ASN A 62 31.03 -11.50 5.99
CA ASN A 62 30.61 -12.84 6.41
C ASN A 62 30.94 -13.06 7.90
N THR A 63 30.35 -12.27 8.79
CA THR A 63 30.56 -12.44 10.24
C THR A 63 29.72 -13.62 10.77
N GLN A 64 30.35 -14.48 11.59
CA GLN A 64 29.74 -15.68 12.18
C GLN A 64 28.85 -15.40 13.41
N GLN A 65 28.88 -14.18 13.96
CA GLN A 65 28.08 -13.83 15.13
C GLN A 65 26.69 -13.35 14.67
N PRO A 66 25.58 -13.83 15.28
CA PRO A 66 24.25 -13.38 14.90
C PRO A 66 24.16 -11.88 15.14
N PRO A 67 23.85 -11.08 14.12
CA PRO A 67 23.79 -9.65 14.28
C PRO A 67 22.61 -9.27 15.17
N SER A 68 22.85 -8.32 16.09
CA SER A 68 21.81 -7.57 16.79
C SER A 68 21.79 -6.14 16.22
N PRO A 69 20.64 -5.64 15.72
CA PRO A 69 19.35 -6.34 15.60
C PRO A 69 19.35 -7.39 14.47
N SER A 70 18.45 -8.37 14.61
CA SER A 70 18.20 -9.38 13.58
C SER A 70 17.39 -8.78 12.41
N PHE A 71 17.62 -9.28 11.19
CA PHE A 71 16.94 -8.76 9.99
C PHE A 71 15.97 -9.76 9.38
N LYS A 72 14.73 -9.32 9.22
CA LYS A 72 13.69 -10.00 8.43
C LYS A 72 13.52 -9.29 7.09
N VAL A 73 13.66 -10.05 6.02
CA VAL A 73 13.56 -9.57 4.65
C VAL A 73 12.28 -10.08 4.03
N LEU A 74 11.54 -9.17 3.39
CA LEU A 74 10.47 -9.49 2.44
C LEU A 74 10.98 -9.25 1.02
N PRO A 75 11.34 -10.30 0.28
CA PRO A 75 11.77 -10.18 -1.10
C PRO A 75 10.61 -9.77 -2.02
N PHE A 76 10.91 -8.95 -3.02
CA PHE A 76 10.04 -8.58 -4.12
C PHE A 76 10.68 -8.93 -5.44
N LYS A 77 9.88 -9.44 -6.38
CA LYS A 77 10.31 -9.66 -7.77
C LYS A 77 9.32 -9.01 -8.71
N LYS A 78 9.75 -7.97 -9.44
CA LYS A 78 8.88 -7.22 -10.37
C LYS A 78 7.60 -6.72 -9.66
N GLY A 79 7.74 -6.21 -8.44
CA GLY A 79 6.62 -5.72 -7.63
C GLY A 79 5.72 -6.80 -6.99
N ARG A 80 6.07 -8.08 -7.11
CA ARG A 80 5.39 -9.21 -6.45
C ARG A 80 6.09 -9.54 -5.13
N PRO A 81 5.43 -9.46 -3.97
CA PRO A 81 6.01 -9.94 -2.72
C PRO A 81 6.16 -11.47 -2.73
N LEU A 82 7.17 -11.96 -2.01
CA LEU A 82 7.25 -13.36 -1.62
C LEU A 82 6.15 -13.67 -0.60
N ALA A 83 5.41 -14.74 -0.83
CA ALA A 83 4.34 -15.20 0.04
C ALA A 83 4.40 -16.72 0.18
N THR A 84 3.81 -17.22 1.27
CA THR A 84 3.53 -18.64 1.47
C THR A 84 2.03 -18.83 1.65
N SER A 85 1.54 -19.99 1.21
CA SER A 85 0.19 -20.44 1.49
C SER A 85 0.30 -21.63 2.43
N ALA A 86 -0.08 -21.43 3.68
CA ALA A 86 -0.22 -22.50 4.66
C ALA A 86 -1.71 -22.71 4.90
N ALA A 87 -2.22 -23.88 4.50
CA ALA A 87 -3.66 -24.18 4.49
C ALA A 87 -4.47 -23.16 3.65
N THR A 88 -5.57 -22.62 4.19
CA THR A 88 -6.45 -21.65 3.51
C THR A 88 -5.98 -20.20 3.63
N PHE A 89 -4.88 -19.93 4.33
CA PHE A 89 -4.41 -18.58 4.63
C PHE A 89 -3.07 -18.30 3.95
N TRP A 90 -2.86 -17.03 3.61
CA TRP A 90 -1.65 -16.52 2.99
C TRP A 90 -0.89 -15.71 4.02
N HIS A 91 0.43 -15.83 4.01
CA HIS A 91 1.32 -15.03 4.84
C HIS A 91 2.47 -14.49 3.99
N LEU A 92 3.02 -13.36 4.41
CA LEU A 92 4.24 -12.84 3.81
C LEU A 92 5.41 -13.81 4.03
N GLY A 93 6.15 -14.05 2.96
CA GLY A 93 7.31 -14.93 2.93
C GLY A 93 8.54 -14.26 3.52
N TRP A 94 8.53 -13.97 4.81
CA TRP A 94 9.68 -13.42 5.52
C TRP A 94 10.83 -14.44 5.58
N ILE A 95 12.02 -14.01 5.19
CA ILE A 95 13.24 -14.82 5.26
C ILE A 95 14.35 -14.05 5.99
N SER A 96 15.35 -14.77 6.48
CA SER A 96 16.54 -14.14 7.08
C SER A 96 17.37 -13.43 6.00
N LEU A 97 18.22 -12.47 6.39
CA LEU A 97 19.18 -11.89 5.46
C LEU A 97 20.13 -12.95 4.87
N ALA A 98 20.54 -13.94 5.68
CA ALA A 98 21.41 -15.03 5.23
C ALA A 98 20.74 -15.90 4.17
N ASP A 99 19.48 -16.28 4.37
CA ASP A 99 18.67 -17.02 3.40
C ASP A 99 18.47 -16.19 2.13
N CYS A 100 18.19 -14.89 2.27
CA CYS A 100 18.05 -14.00 1.12
C CYS A 100 19.33 -13.97 0.28
N LYS A 101 20.51 -13.89 0.92
CA LYS A 101 21.80 -13.98 0.25
C LYS A 101 21.99 -15.33 -0.46
N ALA A 102 21.77 -16.42 0.26
CA ALA A 102 22.04 -17.77 -0.24
C ALA A 102 21.12 -18.18 -1.40
N ILE A 103 19.84 -17.80 -1.34
CA ILE A 103 18.79 -18.30 -2.24
C ILE A 103 18.56 -17.35 -3.42
N LEU A 104 18.65 -16.04 -3.18
CA LEU A 104 18.08 -15.03 -4.10
C LEU A 104 19.08 -14.02 -4.64
N LEU A 105 20.29 -13.95 -4.10
CA LEU A 105 21.29 -12.95 -4.45
C LEU A 105 22.56 -13.63 -4.98
N ASP A 106 22.44 -14.28 -6.13
CA ASP A 106 23.50 -15.11 -6.72
C ASP A 106 24.79 -14.32 -7.07
N LYS A 107 24.71 -12.98 -7.18
CA LYS A 107 25.88 -12.09 -7.29
C LYS A 107 25.60 -10.74 -6.62
N TYR A 108 26.13 -10.57 -5.41
CA TYR A 108 26.03 -9.33 -4.62
C TYR A 108 26.67 -8.10 -5.29
N GLU A 109 27.51 -8.29 -6.31
CA GLU A 109 28.32 -7.23 -6.93
C GLU A 109 27.50 -6.09 -7.56
N ASN A 110 26.19 -6.22 -7.74
CA ASN A 110 25.34 -5.24 -8.45
C ASN A 110 24.10 -4.74 -7.70
N LEU A 111 23.95 -4.98 -6.38
CA LEU A 111 22.80 -4.45 -5.63
C LEU A 111 22.93 -2.94 -5.38
N SER A 112 22.07 -2.16 -6.02
CA SER A 112 21.95 -0.72 -5.78
C SER A 112 21.22 -0.44 -4.46
N GLU A 113 21.54 0.66 -3.79
CA GLU A 113 20.78 1.14 -2.63
C GLU A 113 19.27 1.33 -2.93
N ASN A 114 18.92 1.50 -4.22
CA ASN A 114 17.53 1.58 -4.67
C ASN A 114 16.73 0.28 -4.46
N CYS A 115 17.40 -0.86 -4.26
CA CYS A 115 16.75 -2.15 -4.04
C CYS A 115 16.21 -2.30 -2.62
N PHE A 116 16.58 -1.44 -1.67
CA PHE A 116 16.26 -1.62 -0.25
C PHE A 116 15.29 -0.55 0.25
N VAL A 117 14.27 -0.97 1.01
CA VAL A 117 13.37 -0.08 1.73
C VAL A 117 13.19 -0.54 3.17
N TYR A 118 13.40 0.36 4.11
CA TYR A 118 13.13 0.10 5.52
C TYR A 118 11.62 0.11 5.78
N LEU A 119 11.10 -0.95 6.39
CA LEU A 119 9.66 -1.12 6.64
C LEU A 119 9.26 -0.86 8.09
N GLY A 120 10.22 -0.97 9.02
CA GLY A 120 9.98 -0.75 10.45
C GLY A 120 10.89 -1.62 11.31
N SER A 121 10.71 -1.53 12.62
CA SER A 121 11.41 -2.33 13.61
C SER A 121 10.45 -2.79 14.70
N ASP A 122 10.84 -3.86 15.38
CA ASP A 122 10.25 -4.32 16.62
C ASP A 122 11.37 -4.37 17.67
N GLU A 123 11.38 -3.38 18.56
CA GLU A 123 12.37 -3.26 19.64
C GLU A 123 12.23 -4.39 20.67
N SER A 124 11.03 -4.92 20.89
CA SER A 124 10.83 -6.02 21.85
C SER A 124 11.40 -7.34 21.36
N GLU A 125 11.39 -7.54 20.04
CA GLU A 125 11.91 -8.76 19.41
C GLU A 125 13.33 -8.57 18.83
N ASP A 126 13.93 -7.38 18.98
CA ASP A 126 15.22 -7.00 18.39
C ASP A 126 15.29 -7.28 16.87
N VAL A 127 14.24 -6.88 16.14
CA VAL A 127 14.09 -7.13 14.69
C VAL A 127 13.97 -5.84 13.90
N VAL A 128 14.65 -5.77 12.75
CA VAL A 128 14.37 -4.78 11.70
C VAL A 128 13.83 -5.46 10.45
N TYR A 129 12.80 -4.85 9.86
CA TYR A 129 12.09 -5.34 8.69
C TYR A 129 12.49 -4.56 7.43
N TRP A 130 12.87 -5.29 6.39
CA TRP A 130 13.30 -4.74 5.09
C TRP A 130 12.46 -5.31 3.95
N GLY A 131 12.09 -4.44 3.00
CA GLY A 131 11.65 -4.85 1.67
C GLY A 131 12.84 -4.78 0.72
N ILE A 132 13.05 -5.84 -0.07
CA ILE A 132 14.18 -5.91 -1.01
C ILE A 132 13.69 -6.31 -2.40
N ASP A 133 13.93 -5.46 -3.40
CA ASP A 133 13.71 -5.82 -4.81
C ASP A 133 14.88 -6.66 -5.33
N ILE A 134 14.60 -7.92 -5.67
CA ILE A 134 15.61 -8.88 -6.12
C ILE A 134 15.77 -8.83 -7.64
N VAL A 135 17.02 -8.67 -8.09
CA VAL A 135 17.41 -8.65 -9.50
C VAL A 135 18.02 -9.99 -9.86
N GLY A 136 17.32 -10.83 -10.62
CA GLY A 136 17.86 -12.14 -11.02
C GLY A 136 16.83 -13.10 -11.62
N GLU A 137 17.32 -14.21 -12.17
CA GLU A 137 16.49 -15.33 -12.62
C GLU A 137 15.82 -16.06 -11.44
N ASP A 138 14.88 -16.91 -11.76
CA ASP A 138 14.06 -17.62 -10.79
C ASP A 138 14.91 -18.64 -10.00
N GLY A 139 15.31 -18.29 -8.78
CA GLY A 139 15.69 -19.21 -7.70
C GLY A 139 14.50 -20.07 -7.24
N ASN A 140 13.74 -20.63 -8.19
CA ASN A 140 12.41 -21.18 -7.98
C ASN A 140 12.45 -22.51 -7.23
N ARG A 141 13.54 -23.29 -7.30
CA ARG A 141 13.51 -24.65 -6.75
C ARG A 141 13.50 -24.65 -5.23
N GLU A 142 14.49 -24.02 -4.59
CA GLU A 142 14.61 -24.01 -3.13
C GLU A 142 13.46 -23.25 -2.45
N LEU A 143 13.02 -22.13 -3.03
CA LEU A 143 11.82 -21.44 -2.55
C LEU A 143 10.56 -22.33 -2.64
N ARG A 144 10.37 -23.06 -3.73
CA ARG A 144 9.21 -23.97 -3.89
C ARG A 144 9.28 -25.14 -2.93
N GLU A 145 10.47 -25.68 -2.65
CA GLU A 145 10.68 -26.72 -1.63
C GLU A 145 10.28 -26.21 -0.23
N ARG A 146 10.40 -24.90 0.03
CA ARG A 146 9.92 -24.22 1.24
C ARG A 146 8.46 -23.73 1.17
N GLY A 147 7.73 -24.03 0.08
CA GLY A 147 6.35 -23.58 -0.11
C GLY A 147 6.18 -22.07 -0.36
N LEU A 148 7.25 -21.38 -0.77
CA LEU A 148 7.26 -19.94 -1.03
C LEU A 148 7.13 -19.64 -2.53
N CYS A 149 6.40 -18.58 -2.86
CA CYS A 149 6.26 -18.11 -4.24
C CYS A 149 6.01 -16.59 -4.32
N PHE A 150 6.38 -15.98 -5.45
CA PHE A 150 6.09 -14.56 -5.69
C PHE A 150 4.67 -14.39 -6.23
N VAL A 151 3.84 -13.63 -5.52
CA VAL A 151 2.41 -13.49 -5.81
C VAL A 151 2.05 -12.05 -6.16
N GLU A 152 1.12 -11.86 -7.10
CA GLU A 152 0.58 -10.54 -7.38
C GLU A 152 -0.19 -9.99 -6.19
N LEU A 153 0.04 -8.72 -5.85
CA LEU A 153 -0.55 -8.11 -4.66
C LEU A 153 -2.08 -8.09 -4.70
N ARG A 154 -2.67 -7.93 -5.89
CA ARG A 154 -4.12 -8.02 -6.09
C ARG A 154 -4.66 -9.42 -5.82
N THR A 155 -3.91 -10.46 -6.20
CA THR A 155 -4.29 -11.86 -5.92
C THR A 155 -4.30 -12.10 -4.42
N LEU A 156 -3.30 -11.61 -3.69
CA LEU A 156 -3.29 -11.69 -2.22
C LEU A 156 -4.52 -10.98 -1.64
N MET A 157 -4.81 -9.76 -2.05
CA MET A 157 -5.99 -9.01 -1.57
C MET A 157 -7.32 -9.76 -1.80
N VAL A 158 -7.50 -10.38 -2.97
CA VAL A 158 -8.72 -11.15 -3.29
C VAL A 158 -8.82 -12.43 -2.46
N ALA A 159 -7.67 -13.04 -2.18
CA ALA A 159 -7.63 -14.34 -1.55
C ALA A 159 -7.58 -14.27 0.00
N THR A 160 -7.18 -13.13 0.55
CA THR A 160 -7.14 -12.87 2.00
C THR A 160 -8.54 -12.85 2.60
N ASP A 161 -8.68 -13.45 3.79
CA ASP A 161 -9.83 -13.22 4.66
C ASP A 161 -9.70 -11.83 5.31
N TRP A 162 -10.59 -10.91 4.96
CA TRP A 162 -10.53 -9.53 5.44
C TRP A 162 -10.94 -9.39 6.91
N THR A 163 -11.49 -10.44 7.51
CA THR A 163 -11.80 -10.47 8.95
C THR A 163 -10.56 -10.78 9.80
N ASP A 164 -9.50 -11.33 9.21
CA ASP A 164 -8.23 -11.58 9.89
C ASP A 164 -7.35 -10.33 9.90
N SER A 165 -7.24 -9.70 11.08
CA SER A 165 -6.43 -8.50 11.30
C SER A 165 -4.94 -8.69 10.99
N ARG A 166 -4.39 -9.90 11.15
CA ARG A 166 -2.99 -10.18 10.81
C ARG A 166 -2.79 -10.20 9.32
N ALA A 167 -3.67 -10.88 8.60
CA ALA A 167 -3.63 -10.94 7.14
C ALA A 167 -3.82 -9.54 6.51
N MET A 168 -4.65 -8.69 7.12
CA MET A 168 -4.80 -7.28 6.72
C MET A 168 -3.53 -6.46 7.00
N GLY A 169 -2.86 -6.70 8.13
CA GLY A 169 -1.54 -6.13 8.43
C GLY A 169 -0.47 -6.54 7.42
N ASP A 170 -0.44 -7.81 7.03
CA ASP A 170 0.44 -8.34 5.99
C ASP A 170 0.21 -7.64 4.63
N LEU A 171 -1.06 -7.46 4.23
CA LEU A 171 -1.39 -6.67 3.03
C LEU A 171 -0.86 -5.24 3.13
N ALA A 172 -1.06 -4.57 4.27
CA ALA A 172 -0.57 -3.21 4.49
C ALA A 172 0.95 -3.09 4.39
N ILE A 173 1.70 -4.05 4.94
CA ILE A 173 3.16 -4.10 4.81
C ILE A 173 3.56 -4.29 3.35
N ALA A 174 3.00 -5.30 2.67
CA ALA A 174 3.35 -5.59 1.29
C ALA A 174 3.01 -4.45 0.34
N GLY A 175 1.87 -3.79 0.58
CA GLY A 175 1.46 -2.61 -0.16
C GLY A 175 2.43 -1.44 0.04
N HIS A 176 2.80 -1.15 1.29
CA HIS A 176 3.76 -0.10 1.59
C HIS A 176 5.14 -0.36 0.96
N ALA A 177 5.65 -1.59 1.09
CA ALA A 177 6.93 -1.99 0.54
C ALA A 177 6.95 -1.92 -1.00
N ARG A 178 5.95 -2.53 -1.66
CA ARG A 178 5.77 -2.45 -3.12
C ARG A 178 5.75 -1.02 -3.59
N ALA A 179 5.01 -0.16 -2.90
CA ALA A 179 4.93 1.25 -3.24
C ALA A 179 6.34 1.89 -3.24
N LEU A 180 7.09 1.78 -2.15
CA LEU A 180 8.42 2.43 -2.07
C LEU A 180 9.40 1.88 -3.12
N LEU A 181 9.44 0.55 -3.31
CA LEU A 181 10.31 -0.09 -4.29
C LEU A 181 9.97 0.34 -5.73
N GLU A 182 8.70 0.38 -6.09
CA GLU A 182 8.29 0.84 -7.42
C GLU A 182 8.66 2.32 -7.64
N TRP A 183 8.46 3.15 -6.62
CA TRP A 183 8.85 4.56 -6.68
C TRP A 183 10.36 4.73 -6.85
N HIS A 184 11.18 3.87 -6.24
CA HIS A 184 12.61 3.86 -6.48
C HIS A 184 12.94 3.59 -7.95
N ASN A 185 12.27 2.63 -8.57
CA ASN A 185 12.50 2.22 -9.96
C ASN A 185 12.17 3.32 -10.97
N VAL A 186 11.16 4.16 -10.69
CA VAL A 186 10.73 5.21 -11.63
C VAL A 186 11.29 6.60 -11.33
N SER A 187 11.63 6.90 -10.08
CA SER A 187 12.23 8.18 -9.70
C SER A 187 13.75 8.09 -9.68
N ARG A 188 14.37 7.88 -10.84
CA ARG A 188 15.84 7.68 -10.97
C ARG A 188 16.62 8.98 -11.13
N PHE A 189 15.96 10.03 -11.61
CA PHE A 189 16.56 11.33 -11.94
C PHE A 189 15.76 12.47 -11.32
N CYS A 190 16.42 13.58 -11.05
CA CYS A 190 15.83 14.76 -10.46
C CYS A 190 15.01 15.51 -11.49
N GLY A 191 13.71 15.68 -11.25
CA GLY A 191 12.84 16.47 -12.12
C GLY A 191 13.16 17.97 -12.20
N HIS A 192 14.15 18.47 -11.43
CA HIS A 192 14.57 19.87 -11.49
C HIS A 192 15.82 20.08 -12.35
N CYS A 193 16.87 19.27 -12.16
CA CYS A 193 18.16 19.45 -12.85
C CYS A 193 18.59 18.25 -13.72
N GLY A 194 17.81 17.16 -13.77
CA GLY A 194 18.11 15.98 -14.58
C GLY A 194 19.15 15.02 -13.99
N GLU A 195 19.90 15.41 -12.95
CA GLU A 195 20.93 14.56 -12.34
C GLU A 195 20.33 13.38 -11.57
N LYS A 196 21.12 12.32 -11.35
CA LYS A 196 20.68 11.13 -10.61
C LYS A 196 20.16 11.47 -9.20
N THR A 197 19.31 10.59 -8.70
CA THR A 197 18.80 10.66 -7.33
C THR A 197 19.29 9.47 -6.54
N VAL A 198 19.71 9.70 -5.31
CA VAL A 198 20.15 8.67 -4.37
C VAL A 198 19.11 8.49 -3.27
N PRO A 199 18.81 7.24 -2.85
CA PRO A 199 18.01 6.99 -1.67
C PRO A 199 18.64 7.63 -0.42
N ILE A 200 17.80 8.18 0.45
CA ILE A 200 18.16 8.66 1.79
C ILE A 200 17.11 8.16 2.78
N ASP A 201 17.38 8.28 4.07
CA ASP A 201 16.48 7.80 5.15
C ASP A 201 16.05 6.33 4.94
N ALA A 202 17.00 5.48 4.56
CA ALA A 202 16.79 4.05 4.28
C ALA A 202 15.70 3.75 3.23
N GLY A 203 15.70 4.50 2.14
CA GLY A 203 14.79 4.24 1.02
C GLY A 203 13.39 4.83 1.20
N ARG A 204 13.21 5.74 2.17
CA ARG A 204 11.93 6.42 2.39
C ARG A 204 11.83 7.73 1.61
N ARG A 205 12.99 8.31 1.26
CA ARG A 205 13.14 9.55 0.50
C ARG A 205 14.30 9.41 -0.46
N LYS A 206 14.39 10.35 -1.39
CA LYS A 206 15.48 10.47 -2.36
C LYS A 206 16.02 11.88 -2.33
N GLN A 207 17.29 12.03 -2.67
CA GLN A 207 17.95 13.32 -2.82
C GLN A 207 18.68 13.37 -4.14
N CYS A 208 18.64 14.53 -4.82
CA CYS A 208 19.48 14.76 -5.99
C CYS A 208 20.96 14.66 -5.61
N SER A 209 21.75 13.95 -6.42
CA SER A 209 23.20 13.80 -6.19
C SER A 209 24.01 15.04 -6.58
N ASN A 210 23.45 15.98 -7.32
CA ASN A 210 24.10 17.27 -7.57
C ASN A 210 24.18 18.08 -6.26
N GLU A 211 25.41 18.43 -5.85
CA GLU A 211 25.72 19.21 -4.64
C GLU A 211 25.09 20.61 -4.66
N GLU A 212 24.93 21.23 -5.82
CA GLU A 212 24.29 22.55 -5.94
C GLU A 212 22.76 22.46 -5.87
N CYS A 213 22.18 21.31 -6.22
CA CYS A 213 20.74 21.12 -6.23
C CYS A 213 20.21 20.58 -4.89
N LYS A 214 20.73 19.43 -4.43
CA LYS A 214 20.35 18.72 -3.19
C LYS A 214 18.84 18.58 -2.91
N LYS A 215 17.99 18.73 -3.92
CA LYS A 215 16.53 18.71 -3.78
C LYS A 215 16.09 17.35 -3.23
N ARG A 216 15.27 17.39 -2.19
CA ARG A 216 14.63 16.21 -1.61
C ARG A 216 13.38 15.84 -2.42
N ILE A 217 13.20 14.55 -2.64
CA ILE A 217 12.13 13.96 -3.42
C ILE A 217 11.43 12.95 -2.54
N TYR A 218 10.11 13.06 -2.49
CA TYR A 218 9.24 12.23 -1.67
C TYR A 218 8.46 11.24 -2.56
N PRO A 219 8.05 10.09 -2.01
CA PRO A 219 7.15 9.19 -2.71
C PRO A 219 5.89 9.92 -3.17
N ARG A 220 5.57 9.79 -4.46
CA ARG A 220 4.33 10.33 -5.04
C ARG A 220 3.11 9.56 -4.52
N VAL A 221 2.05 10.30 -4.25
CA VAL A 221 0.70 9.80 -3.96
C VAL A 221 -0.26 10.62 -4.82
N ASP A 222 -1.09 9.93 -5.58
CA ASP A 222 -2.04 10.51 -6.53
C ASP A 222 -3.46 10.23 -5.98
N PRO A 223 -4.16 11.25 -5.47
CA PRO A 223 -5.47 11.05 -4.87
C PRO A 223 -6.52 10.71 -5.92
N VAL A 224 -7.39 9.75 -5.60
CA VAL A 224 -8.48 9.30 -6.46
C VAL A 224 -9.75 9.16 -5.64
N VAL A 225 -10.85 9.62 -6.21
CA VAL A 225 -12.18 9.39 -5.67
C VAL A 225 -12.77 8.14 -6.32
N ILE A 226 -13.45 7.32 -5.53
CA ILE A 226 -14.35 6.27 -6.02
C ILE A 226 -15.71 6.53 -5.40
N MET A 227 -16.75 6.57 -6.23
CA MET A 227 -18.07 6.99 -5.79
C MET A 227 -19.19 6.04 -6.17
N LEU A 228 -20.01 5.69 -5.17
CA LEU A 228 -21.29 5.06 -5.38
C LEU A 228 -22.35 6.16 -5.49
N VAL A 229 -22.89 6.35 -6.68
CA VAL A 229 -23.99 7.31 -6.91
C VAL A 229 -25.32 6.62 -6.66
N ILE A 230 -26.11 7.16 -5.73
CA ILE A 230 -27.40 6.60 -5.31
C ILE A 230 -28.52 7.54 -5.76
N ASP A 231 -29.57 6.97 -6.34
CA ASP A 231 -30.84 7.64 -6.59
C ASP A 231 -31.85 7.08 -5.58
N ARG A 232 -32.11 7.88 -4.54
CA ARG A 232 -32.96 7.49 -3.40
C ARG A 232 -34.42 7.34 -3.75
N GLU A 233 -34.92 8.17 -4.67
CA GLU A 233 -36.33 8.16 -5.03
C GLU A 233 -36.69 6.85 -5.74
N ASN A 234 -35.74 6.31 -6.51
CA ASN A 234 -35.94 5.11 -7.33
C ASN A 234 -35.22 3.86 -6.78
N ASP A 235 -34.62 3.93 -5.59
CA ASP A 235 -33.87 2.84 -4.94
C ASP A 235 -32.87 2.14 -5.88
N ARG A 236 -32.05 2.94 -6.56
CA ARG A 236 -31.06 2.43 -7.54
C ARG A 236 -29.69 3.08 -7.36
N ALA A 237 -28.66 2.39 -7.83
CA ALA A 237 -27.30 2.90 -7.84
C ALA A 237 -26.69 2.84 -9.24
N LEU A 238 -25.83 3.80 -9.54
CA LEU A 238 -25.09 3.87 -10.79
C LEU A 238 -23.83 3.01 -10.70
N LEU A 239 -23.65 2.14 -11.68
CA LEU A 239 -22.42 1.40 -11.89
C LEU A 239 -21.99 1.54 -13.35
N SER A 240 -20.69 1.65 -13.58
CA SER A 240 -20.12 1.64 -14.94
C SER A 240 -19.35 0.36 -15.21
N ARG A 241 -19.09 0.13 -16.49
CA ARG A 241 -18.28 -1.00 -16.97
C ARG A 241 -17.29 -0.51 -18.01
N GLN A 242 -16.02 -0.80 -17.77
CA GLN A 242 -14.97 -0.59 -18.76
C GLN A 242 -14.78 -1.85 -19.61
N SER A 243 -14.39 -1.69 -20.87
CA SER A 243 -14.18 -2.80 -21.82
C SER A 243 -13.14 -3.83 -21.34
N ARG A 244 -12.15 -3.38 -20.56
CA ARG A 244 -11.08 -4.22 -19.98
C ARG A 244 -11.50 -5.04 -18.76
N PHE A 245 -12.69 -4.80 -18.19
CA PHE A 245 -13.14 -5.54 -17.02
C PHE A 245 -13.54 -6.96 -17.40
N VAL A 246 -13.35 -7.91 -16.47
CA VAL A 246 -13.84 -9.28 -16.66
C VAL A 246 -15.34 -9.24 -16.98
N PRO A 247 -15.83 -10.09 -17.89
CA PRO A 247 -17.23 -10.06 -18.29
C PRO A 247 -18.18 -10.09 -17.09
N ARG A 248 -19.21 -9.24 -17.12
CA ARG A 248 -20.21 -9.05 -16.05
C ARG A 248 -19.71 -8.38 -14.76
N MET A 249 -18.48 -7.86 -14.72
CA MET A 249 -18.05 -6.99 -13.63
C MET A 249 -18.49 -5.55 -13.88
N TRP A 250 -19.21 -5.00 -12.91
CA TRP A 250 -19.61 -3.60 -12.83
C TRP A 250 -18.92 -2.97 -11.62
N SER A 251 -18.59 -1.69 -11.69
CA SER A 251 -17.92 -0.99 -10.60
C SER A 251 -18.50 0.41 -10.40
N CYS A 252 -18.18 0.99 -9.25
CA CYS A 252 -18.38 2.41 -9.00
C CYS A 252 -17.56 3.24 -10.00
N LEU A 253 -17.96 4.48 -10.23
CA LEU A 253 -17.15 5.43 -10.97
C LEU A 253 -15.91 5.77 -10.14
N ALA A 254 -14.79 6.08 -10.80
CA ALA A 254 -13.58 6.50 -10.11
C ALA A 254 -12.69 7.34 -11.00
N GLY A 255 -12.08 8.38 -10.43
CA GLY A 255 -11.23 9.29 -11.19
C GLY A 255 -10.27 10.10 -10.33
N PHE A 256 -9.31 10.73 -11.00
CA PHE A 256 -8.27 11.50 -10.34
C PHE A 256 -8.80 12.84 -9.87
N ILE A 257 -8.29 13.30 -8.74
CA ILE A 257 -8.51 14.66 -8.28
C ILE A 257 -7.53 15.57 -9.01
N GLU A 258 -8.04 16.65 -9.60
CA GLU A 258 -7.19 17.64 -10.26
C GLU A 258 -6.59 18.66 -9.28
N PRO A 259 -5.46 19.29 -9.63
CA PRO A 259 -4.89 20.35 -8.80
C PRO A 259 -5.88 21.50 -8.57
N GLY A 260 -6.20 21.73 -7.29
CA GLY A 260 -7.14 22.79 -6.89
C GLY A 260 -8.56 22.32 -6.64
N GLU A 261 -8.87 21.04 -6.91
CA GLU A 261 -10.18 20.45 -6.61
C GLU A 261 -10.27 19.91 -5.17
N SER A 262 -11.45 20.06 -4.56
CA SER A 262 -11.87 19.27 -3.40
C SER A 262 -12.28 17.85 -3.81
N LEU A 263 -12.48 16.95 -2.83
CA LEU A 263 -12.98 15.60 -3.09
C LEU A 263 -14.37 15.65 -3.75
N GLU A 264 -15.20 16.57 -3.27
CA GLU A 264 -16.58 16.75 -3.70
C GLU A 264 -16.67 17.34 -5.10
N GLU A 265 -15.73 18.21 -5.47
CA GLU A 265 -15.61 18.74 -6.84
C GLU A 265 -15.20 17.63 -7.81
N ALA A 266 -14.15 16.86 -7.48
CA ALA A 266 -13.69 15.75 -8.32
C ALA A 266 -14.79 14.69 -8.53
N VAL A 267 -15.56 14.36 -7.48
CA VAL A 267 -16.68 13.41 -7.61
C VAL A 267 -17.76 13.94 -8.55
N ARG A 268 -18.11 15.23 -8.47
CA ARG A 268 -19.09 15.85 -9.37
C ARG A 268 -18.61 15.86 -10.80
N ARG A 269 -17.36 16.30 -11.04
CA ARG A 269 -16.75 16.34 -12.37
C ARG A 269 -16.70 14.96 -12.99
N GLU A 270 -16.07 13.99 -12.33
CA GLU A 270 -15.90 12.64 -12.87
C GLU A 270 -17.23 11.94 -13.16
N THR A 271 -18.25 12.14 -12.30
CA THR A 271 -19.58 11.58 -12.57
C THR A 271 -20.21 12.20 -13.82
N TRP A 272 -20.12 13.52 -13.96
CA TRP A 272 -20.66 14.23 -15.11
C TRP A 272 -19.91 13.87 -16.41
N GLU A 273 -18.57 13.79 -16.37
CA GLU A 273 -17.74 13.45 -17.54
C GLU A 273 -18.02 12.03 -18.05
N GLU A 274 -18.14 11.04 -17.17
CA GLU A 274 -18.35 9.65 -17.58
C GLU A 274 -19.81 9.34 -17.96
N THR A 275 -20.78 10.05 -17.38
CA THR A 275 -22.20 9.64 -17.46
C THR A 275 -23.19 10.74 -17.84
N GLY A 276 -22.79 12.00 -17.76
CA GLY A 276 -23.67 13.16 -17.95
C GLY A 276 -24.64 13.42 -16.80
N ILE A 277 -24.52 12.68 -15.68
CA ILE A 277 -25.38 12.83 -14.52
C ILE A 277 -24.80 13.88 -13.57
N GLU A 278 -25.63 14.85 -13.18
CA GLU A 278 -25.30 15.81 -12.13
C GLU A 278 -25.61 15.20 -10.75
N VAL A 279 -24.69 15.38 -9.80
CA VAL A 279 -24.81 14.84 -8.44
C VAL A 279 -24.81 15.96 -7.40
N GLY A 280 -25.68 15.82 -6.41
CA GLY A 280 -25.91 16.78 -5.34
C GLY A 280 -24.95 16.59 -4.16
N ASP A 281 -25.47 16.02 -3.07
CA ASP A 281 -24.74 15.88 -1.81
C ASP A 281 -23.66 14.81 -1.87
N VAL A 282 -22.51 15.13 -1.27
CA VAL A 282 -21.32 14.28 -1.27
C VAL A 282 -20.96 13.91 0.16
N VAL A 283 -20.96 12.61 0.50
CA VAL A 283 -20.61 12.12 1.84
C VAL A 283 -19.38 11.22 1.78
N TYR A 284 -18.31 11.67 2.44
CA TYR A 284 -17.13 10.85 2.61
C TYR A 284 -17.42 9.63 3.50
N HIS A 285 -17.00 8.44 3.07
CA HIS A 285 -17.15 7.20 3.83
C HIS A 285 -15.80 6.75 4.42
N SER A 286 -14.78 6.53 3.58
CA SER A 286 -13.49 6.00 4.03
C SER A 286 -12.35 6.23 3.03
N SER A 287 -11.12 5.92 3.45
CA SER A 287 -9.91 6.00 2.63
C SER A 287 -9.17 4.67 2.62
N GLN A 288 -8.69 4.26 1.45
CA GLN A 288 -7.95 3.03 1.25
C GLN A 288 -6.70 3.28 0.39
N PRO A 289 -5.49 2.95 0.87
CA PRO A 289 -4.31 2.94 0.02
C PRO A 289 -4.42 1.88 -1.09
N TRP A 290 -3.93 2.19 -2.29
CA TRP A 290 -3.90 1.25 -3.40
C TRP A 290 -2.50 1.17 -4.02
N PRO A 291 -1.70 0.15 -3.66
CA PRO A 291 -0.30 0.03 -4.08
C PRO A 291 -0.09 -0.69 -5.43
N GLY A 292 -1.17 -1.00 -6.16
CA GLY A 292 -1.13 -1.58 -7.49
C GLY A 292 -1.31 -0.53 -8.59
N GLN A 293 -0.87 -0.84 -9.82
CA GLN A 293 -1.35 -0.12 -11.00
C GLN A 293 -2.89 -0.24 -11.01
N SER A 294 -3.58 0.90 -11.02
CA SER A 294 -5.03 0.91 -11.02
C SER A 294 -5.58 0.27 -12.29
N MET A 295 -6.75 -0.35 -12.15
CA MET A 295 -7.67 -0.63 -13.27
C MET A 295 -8.62 0.58 -13.48
N ALA A 296 -8.33 1.71 -12.86
CA ALA A 296 -9.02 2.98 -13.04
C ALA A 296 -8.06 3.90 -13.79
N ILE A 297 -8.36 4.09 -15.08
CA ILE A 297 -7.72 4.99 -16.04
C ILE A 297 -6.19 4.82 -16.20
N SER A 298 -5.78 4.20 -17.31
CA SER A 298 -4.48 4.50 -17.91
C SER A 298 -4.68 4.48 -19.42
N ILE A 299 -4.94 5.67 -19.96
CA ILE A 299 -4.58 6.01 -21.33
C ILE A 299 -3.07 6.26 -21.28
N GLU A 300 -2.35 5.64 -22.22
CA GLU A 300 -0.94 5.86 -22.57
C GLU A 300 -0.13 6.74 -21.61
N ASN A 301 0.66 6.11 -20.72
CA ASN A 301 2.07 6.43 -20.49
C ASN A 301 2.63 5.61 -19.31
N HIS A 302 3.87 5.13 -19.49
CA HIS A 302 4.60 4.18 -18.63
C HIS A 302 5.04 4.75 -17.26
N ILE A 303 4.18 5.43 -16.53
CA ILE A 303 4.48 5.93 -15.18
C ILE A 303 3.55 5.23 -14.18
N PRO A 304 4.05 4.37 -13.29
CA PRO A 304 3.26 3.74 -12.23
C PRO A 304 2.93 4.78 -11.16
N VAL A 305 1.66 5.19 -11.20
CA VAL A 305 0.97 6.13 -10.30
C VAL A 305 0.44 5.36 -9.08
N LYS A 306 0.39 5.96 -7.89
CA LYS A 306 -0.09 5.29 -6.66
C LYS A 306 -1.29 6.01 -6.09
N TYR A 307 -2.28 5.26 -5.63
CA TYR A 307 -3.58 5.83 -5.34
C TYR A 307 -3.85 5.85 -3.83
N VAL A 308 -4.34 6.98 -3.33
CA VAL A 308 -5.20 6.96 -2.14
C VAL A 308 -6.62 7.00 -2.69
N VAL A 309 -7.33 5.88 -2.54
CA VAL A 309 -8.72 5.75 -2.95
C VAL A 309 -9.58 6.27 -1.82
N LEU A 310 -10.34 7.32 -2.07
CA LEU A 310 -11.33 7.87 -1.15
C LEU A 310 -12.68 7.34 -1.58
N GLN A 311 -13.24 6.43 -0.78
CA GLN A 311 -14.61 5.96 -0.95
C GLN A 311 -15.55 7.05 -0.48
N VAL A 312 -16.28 7.60 -1.44
CA VAL A 312 -17.28 8.63 -1.23
C VAL A 312 -18.64 8.01 -1.57
N VAL A 313 -19.56 8.00 -0.62
CA VAL A 313 -20.93 7.58 -0.88
C VAL A 313 -21.72 8.84 -1.20
N LEU A 314 -22.26 8.93 -2.41
CA LEU A 314 -23.18 10.00 -2.77
C LEU A 314 -24.59 9.59 -2.41
N ILE A 315 -25.35 10.57 -1.92
CA ILE A 315 -26.70 10.42 -1.36
C ILE A 315 -27.70 10.96 -2.34
#